data_AF-A0A1Q3AEI9-F1
#
_entry.id   AF-A0A1Q3AEI9-F1
#
_cell.length_a   1.000
_cell.length_b   1.000
_cell.length_c   1.000
_cell.angle_alpha   90.00
_cell.angle_beta   90.00
_cell.angle_gamma   90.00
#
_symmetry.space_group_name_H-M   'P 1'
#
loop_
_entity.id
_entity.type
_entity.pdbx_description
1 polymer ?
#
loop_
_entity_poly.entity_id
_entity_poly.type
_entity_poly.pdbx_seq_one_letter_code
_entity_poly.pdbx_strand_id
1 'polypeptide(L)'
;MSGLYPVPDTRFEYTFKRALNREAEKQRTLQWKKMGVVDPPVINQLRKNQPAKISSYVVCKVVARDVILMPLVQGVLWTSLLITMRPWLRSVVQSGRNLGTFIYRTVLGTDLIKKKRV
;
A
#
# COMPACT_ATOMS: atom_id res chain seq x y z
N MET A 1 7.57 -30.14 -36.85
CA MET A 1 7.19 -30.09 -35.42
C MET A 1 7.70 -28.78 -34.84
N SER A 2 6.95 -27.70 -35.02
CA SER A 2 7.33 -26.37 -34.55
C SER A 2 6.99 -26.30 -33.06
N GLY A 3 7.99 -26.54 -32.21
CA GLY A 3 7.85 -26.43 -30.77
C GLY A 3 7.34 -25.04 -30.42
N LEU A 4 6.17 -24.97 -29.79
CA LEU A 4 5.57 -23.74 -29.30
C LEU A 4 6.39 -23.28 -28.09
N TYR A 5 7.48 -22.55 -28.33
CA TYR A 5 8.27 -21.97 -27.25
C TYR A 5 7.40 -20.94 -26.53
N PRO A 6 7.09 -21.12 -25.24
CA PRO A 6 6.31 -20.14 -24.51
C PRO A 6 7.10 -18.82 -24.48
N VAL A 7 6.47 -17.74 -24.93
CA VAL A 7 7.08 -16.42 -24.92
C VAL A 7 7.43 -16.09 -23.46
N PRO A 8 8.70 -15.78 -23.14
CA PRO A 8 9.08 -15.46 -21.77
C PRO A 8 8.37 -14.19 -21.31
N ASP A 9 7.80 -14.23 -20.10
CA ASP A 9 7.12 -13.05 -19.52
C ASP A 9 8.17 -12.00 -19.09
N THR A 10 8.33 -10.99 -19.94
CA THR A 10 9.28 -9.88 -19.74
C THR A 10 8.76 -8.80 -18.80
N ARG A 11 7.51 -8.90 -18.32
CA ARG A 11 6.90 -7.85 -17.46
C ARG A 11 7.61 -7.73 -16.12
N PHE A 12 7.98 -8.85 -15.51
CA PHE A 12 8.74 -8.85 -14.27
C PHE A 12 10.09 -8.19 -14.48
N GLU A 13 10.82 -8.58 -15.53
CA GLU A 13 12.14 -8.05 -15.84
C GLU A 13 12.10 -6.55 -16.06
N TYR A 14 11.14 -6.06 -16.85
CA TYR A 14 10.96 -4.63 -17.10
C TYR A 14 10.65 -3.85 -15.82
N THR A 15 9.73 -4.37 -15.00
CA THR A 15 9.33 -3.75 -13.73
C THR A 15 10.50 -3.73 -12.75
N PHE A 16 11.25 -4.82 -12.68
CA PHE A 16 12.42 -4.96 -11.82
C PHE A 16 13.57 -4.04 -12.24
N LYS A 17 13.91 -3.99 -13.53
CA LYS A 17 14.91 -3.05 -14.07
C LYS A 17 14.52 -1.61 -13.78
N ARG A 18 13.24 -1.26 -13.93
CA ARG A 18 12.73 0.08 -13.60
C ARG A 18 12.87 0.40 -12.11
N ALA A 19 12.57 -0.54 -11.22
CA ALA A 19 12.70 -0.36 -9.77
C ALA A 19 14.17 -0.21 -9.35
N LEU A 20 15.06 -1.04 -9.90
CA LEU A 20 16.52 -0.94 -9.69
C LEU A 20 17.07 0.42 -10.11
N ASN A 21 16.75 0.87 -11.34
CA ASN A 21 17.22 2.15 -11.84
C ASN A 21 16.75 3.31 -10.96
N ARG A 22 15.50 3.27 -10.49
CA ARG A 22 14.94 4.28 -9.59
C ARG A 22 15.65 4.35 -8.24
N GLU A 23 15.96 3.21 -7.63
CA GLU A 23 16.66 3.19 -6.33
C GLU A 23 18.15 3.53 -6.48
N ALA A 24 18.79 3.12 -7.58
CA ALA A 24 20.15 3.53 -7.90
C ALA A 24 20.27 5.05 -8.08
N GLU A 25 19.32 5.68 -8.77
CA GLU A 25 19.24 7.15 -8.91
C GLU A 25 19.01 7.87 -7.58
N LYS A 26 18.15 7.32 -6.71
CA LYS A 26 17.94 7.87 -5.35
C LYS A 26 19.20 7.79 -4.50
N GLN A 27 19.91 6.66 -4.50
CA GLN A 27 21.16 6.55 -3.75
C GLN A 27 22.22 7.54 -4.28
N ARG A 28 22.28 7.71 -5.60
CA ARG A 28 23.18 8.64 -6.26
C ARG A 28 22.90 10.10 -5.86
N THR A 29 21.65 10.54 -5.93
CA THR A 29 21.25 11.89 -5.50
C THR A 29 21.50 12.13 -4.02
N LEU A 30 21.33 11.11 -3.17
CA LEU A 30 21.68 11.19 -1.74
C LEU A 30 23.19 11.32 -1.52
N GLN A 31 24.02 10.59 -2.28
CA GLN A 31 25.48 10.73 -2.21
C GLN A 31 25.94 12.12 -2.66
N TRP A 32 25.38 12.66 -3.74
CA TRP A 32 25.71 14.01 -4.21
C TRP A 32 25.31 15.11 -3.23
N LYS A 33 24.14 14.97 -2.58
CA LYS A 33 23.72 15.87 -1.50
C LYS A 33 24.68 15.82 -0.31
N LYS A 34 25.20 14.63 0.04
CA LYS A 34 26.21 14.47 1.11
C LYS A 34 27.56 15.10 0.74
N MET A 35 27.90 15.16 -0.54
CA MET A 35 29.12 15.81 -1.04
C MET A 35 28.96 17.34 -1.20
N GLY A 36 27.80 17.92 -0.85
CA GLY A 36 27.57 19.36 -0.94
C GLY A 36 27.36 19.91 -2.36
N VAL A 37 27.18 19.03 -3.36
CA VAL A 37 26.99 19.44 -4.75
C VAL A 37 25.50 19.72 -5.01
N VAL A 38 25.11 21.00 -5.02
CA VAL A 38 23.73 21.47 -5.24
C VAL A 38 23.53 22.08 -6.64
N ASP A 39 24.60 22.26 -7.42
CA ASP A 39 24.55 22.97 -8.70
C ASP A 39 24.03 22.09 -9.87
N PRO A 40 22.96 22.52 -10.60
CA PRO A 40 22.37 21.79 -11.73
C PRO A 40 23.34 21.35 -12.85
N PRO A 41 24.37 22.12 -13.25
CA PRO A 41 25.25 21.72 -14.35
C PRO A 41 26.25 20.62 -13.96
N VAL A 42 26.72 20.61 -12.71
CA VAL A 42 27.69 19.62 -12.20
C VAL A 42 27.04 18.24 -12.06
N ILE A 43 25.76 18.21 -11.68
CA ILE A 43 24.95 16.99 -11.58
C ILE A 43 24.86 16.27 -12.93
N ASN A 44 24.72 17.01 -14.04
CA ASN A 44 24.62 16.43 -15.39
C ASN A 44 25.96 15.85 -15.88
N GLN A 45 27.09 16.49 -15.54
CA GLN A 45 28.44 15.98 -15.86
C GLN A 45 28.78 14.74 -15.02
N LEU A 46 28.50 14.77 -13.72
CA LEU A 46 28.65 13.61 -12.85
C LEU A 46 27.75 12.45 -13.31
N ARG A 47 26.51 12.75 -13.75
CA ARG A 47 25.58 11.78 -14.33
C ARG A 47 26.17 11.02 -15.51
N LYS A 48 26.87 11.76 -16.38
CA LYS A 48 27.53 11.27 -17.60
C LYS A 48 28.81 10.46 -17.33
N ASN A 49 29.57 10.81 -16.29
CA ASN A 49 30.89 10.21 -16.01
C ASN A 49 30.85 8.96 -15.11
N GLN A 50 29.82 8.78 -14.29
CA GLN A 50 29.67 7.55 -13.50
C GLN A 50 28.42 6.78 -13.94
N PRO A 51 28.54 5.63 -14.62
CA PRO A 51 27.40 4.75 -14.79
C PRO A 51 26.93 4.29 -13.40
N ALA A 52 25.62 4.23 -13.19
CA ALA A 52 25.05 3.79 -11.92
C ALA A 52 25.58 2.39 -11.59
N LYS A 53 26.46 2.28 -10.59
CA LYS A 53 26.97 0.98 -10.14
C LYS A 53 25.80 0.24 -9.50
N ILE A 54 25.23 -0.71 -10.22
CA ILE A 54 24.23 -1.65 -9.72
C ILE A 54 24.97 -2.58 -8.75
N SER A 55 25.06 -2.15 -7.49
CA SER A 55 25.65 -2.96 -6.41
C SER A 55 24.64 -4.00 -5.95
N SER A 56 25.10 -5.21 -5.59
CA SER A 56 24.27 -6.31 -5.08
C SER A 56 23.40 -5.89 -3.88
N TYR A 57 23.85 -4.89 -3.12
CA TYR A 57 23.07 -4.29 -2.03
C TYR A 57 21.80 -3.59 -2.53
N VAL A 58 21.87 -2.87 -3.66
CA VAL A 58 20.69 -2.21 -4.26
C VAL A 58 19.70 -3.26 -4.73
N VAL A 59 20.22 -4.33 -5.35
CA VAL A 59 19.41 -5.46 -5.81
C VAL A 59 18.68 -6.12 -4.64
N CYS A 60 19.41 -6.48 -3.58
CA CYS A 60 18.84 -7.09 -2.38
C CYS A 60 17.78 -6.18 -1.73
N LYS A 61 18.05 -4.88 -1.63
CA LYS A 61 17.10 -3.90 -1.08
C LYS A 61 15.80 -3.83 -1.91
N VAL A 62 15.91 -3.79 -3.24
CA VAL A 62 14.75 -3.74 -4.13
C VAL A 62 13.94 -5.02 -4.04
N VAL A 63 14.59 -6.19 -4.07
CA VAL A 63 13.89 -7.48 -3.94
C VAL A 63 13.18 -7.59 -2.59
N ALA A 64 13.85 -7.26 -1.48
CA ALA A 64 13.26 -7.32 -0.16
C ALA A 64 12.03 -6.39 -0.04
N ARG A 65 12.07 -5.19 -0.63
CA ARG A 65 10.96 -4.25 -0.57
C ARG A 65 9.81 -4.64 -1.51
N ASP A 66 10.11 -4.85 -2.79
CA ASP A 66 9.07 -4.93 -3.82
C ASP A 66 8.52 -6.36 -3.97
N VAL A 67 9.34 -7.38 -3.71
CA VAL A 67 8.93 -8.79 -3.88
C VAL A 67 8.45 -9.40 -2.56
N ILE A 68 9.02 -8.99 -1.41
CA ILE A 68 8.67 -9.58 -0.11
C ILE A 68 7.75 -8.65 0.69
N LEU A 69 8.14 -7.39 0.86
CA LEU A 69 7.43 -6.48 1.75
C LEU A 69 6.09 -6.01 1.17
N MET A 70 6.02 -5.72 -0.14
CA MET A 70 4.77 -5.29 -0.79
C MET A 70 3.63 -6.31 -0.69
N PRO A 71 3.81 -7.60 -1.05
CA PRO A 71 2.74 -8.59 -0.89
C PRO A 71 2.41 -8.88 0.59
N LEU A 72 3.41 -8.85 1.48
CA LEU A 72 3.18 -9.04 2.91
C LEU A 72 2.31 -7.92 3.49
N VAL A 73 2.62 -6.67 3.16
CA VAL A 73 1.85 -5.51 3.59
C VAL A 73 0.42 -5.55 3.03
N GLN A 74 0.24 -5.93 1.77
CA GLN A 74 -1.10 -6.08 1.18
C GLN A 74 -1.91 -7.16 1.90
N GLY A 75 -1.32 -8.32 2.19
CA GLY A 75 -1.98 -9.39 2.93
C GLY A 75 -2.33 -9.00 4.37
N VAL A 76 -1.40 -8.39 5.10
CA VAL A 76 -1.62 -7.93 6.48
C VAL A 76 -2.67 -6.81 6.54
N LEU A 77 -2.65 -5.86 5.61
CA LEU A 77 -3.65 -4.79 5.54
C LEU A 77 -5.05 -5.36 5.28
N TRP A 78 -5.17 -6.29 4.32
CA TRP A 78 -6.46 -6.83 3.96
C TRP A 78 -7.06 -7.69 5.08
N THR A 79 -6.22 -8.53 5.70
CA THR A 79 -6.64 -9.35 6.84
C THR A 79 -6.99 -8.48 8.05
N SER A 80 -6.20 -7.45 8.35
CA SER A 80 -6.50 -6.49 9.42
C SER A 80 -7.80 -5.72 9.17
N LEU A 81 -8.06 -5.31 7.93
CA LEU A 81 -9.30 -4.62 7.56
C LEU A 81 -10.51 -5.53 7.79
N LEU A 82 -10.44 -6.79 7.36
CA LEU A 82 -11.50 -7.77 7.54
C LEU A 82 -11.77 -8.09 9.02
N ILE A 83 -10.71 -8.20 9.83
CA ILE A 83 -10.84 -8.42 11.28
C ILE A 83 -11.57 -7.24 11.93
N THR A 84 -11.21 -6.00 11.58
CA THR A 84 -11.84 -4.79 12.12
C THR A 84 -13.28 -4.61 11.64
N MET A 85 -13.62 -5.10 10.45
CA MET A 85 -14.97 -5.01 9.91
C MET A 85 -16.00 -5.77 10.76
N ARG A 86 -15.62 -6.87 11.42
CA ARG A 86 -16.54 -7.71 12.21
C ARG A 86 -17.14 -7.01 13.44
N PRO A 87 -16.36 -6.40 14.36
CA PRO A 87 -16.94 -5.61 15.46
C PRO A 87 -17.61 -4.33 14.95
N TRP A 88 -17.12 -3.72 13.87
CA TRP A 88 -17.72 -2.52 13.30
C TRP A 88 -19.15 -2.76 12.81
N LEU A 89 -19.38 -3.84 12.06
CA LEU A 89 -20.72 -4.22 11.62
C LEU A 89 -21.66 -4.52 12.79
N ARG A 90 -21.16 -5.16 13.87
CA ARG A 90 -21.96 -5.34 15.10
C ARG A 90 -22.37 -4.01 15.72
N SER A 91 -21.46 -3.03 15.76
CA SER A 91 -21.75 -1.68 16.27
C SER A 91 -22.77 -0.93 15.41
N VAL A 92 -22.67 -1.05 14.08
CA VAL A 92 -23.63 -0.45 13.13
C VAL A 92 -25.02 -1.07 13.31
N VAL A 93 -25.12 -2.40 13.45
CA VAL A 93 -26.40 -3.08 13.71
C VAL A 93 -27.01 -2.65 15.04
N GLN A 94 -26.20 -2.53 16.10
CA GLN A 94 -26.69 -2.08 17.40
C GLN A 94 -27.19 -0.62 17.34
N SER A 95 -26.44 0.25 16.69
CA SER A 95 -26.84 1.64 16.46
C SER A 95 -28.13 1.73 15.64
N GLY A 96 -28.26 0.89 14.60
CA GLY A 96 -29.47 0.80 13.78
C GLY A 96 -30.69 0.32 14.56
N ARG A 97 -30.53 -0.68 15.44
CA ARG A 97 -31.61 -1.16 16.33
C ARG A 97 -32.06 -0.09 17.32
N ASN A 98 -31.10 0.61 17.92
CA ASN A 98 -31.40 1.70 18.87
C ASN A 98 -32.15 2.84 18.17
N LEU A 99 -31.70 3.23 16.98
CA LEU A 99 -32.30 4.29 16.19
C LEU A 99 -33.69 3.88 15.66
N GLY A 100 -33.85 2.64 15.21
CA GLY A 100 -35.16 2.09 14.83
C GLY A 100 -36.14 2.05 16.01
N THR A 101 -35.67 1.65 17.20
CA THR A 101 -36.49 1.66 18.43
C THR A 101 -36.87 3.08 18.84
N PHE A 102 -35.96 4.04 18.67
CA PHE A 102 -36.22 5.46 18.92
C PHE A 102 -37.30 5.99 17.98
N ILE A 103 -37.12 5.82 16.66
CA ILE A 103 -38.11 6.24 15.66
C ILE A 103 -39.46 5.57 15.90
N TYR A 104 -39.47 4.26 16.18
CA TYR A 104 -40.71 3.53 16.46
C TYR A 104 -41.44 4.10 17.69
N ARG A 105 -40.71 4.38 18.79
CA ARG A 105 -41.28 5.00 19.99
C ARG A 105 -41.80 6.41 19.73
N THR A 106 -41.07 7.21 18.95
CA THR A 106 -41.45 8.58 18.61
C THR A 106 -42.67 8.62 17.69
N VAL A 107 -42.73 7.76 16.68
CA VAL A 107 -43.80 7.75 15.66
C VAL A 107 -45.08 7.13 16.20
N LEU A 108 -45.01 6.01 16.94
CA LEU A 108 -46.20 5.36 17.52
C LEU A 108 -46.61 5.95 18.87
N GLY A 109 -45.85 6.90 19.42
CA GLY A 109 -46.17 7.53 20.71
C GLY A 109 -46.25 6.54 21.87
N THR A 110 -45.60 5.37 21.80
CA THR A 110 -45.67 4.34 22.85
C THR A 110 -45.05 4.80 24.18
N ASP A 111 -44.28 5.89 24.19
CA ASP A 111 -43.84 6.56 25.43
C ASP A 111 -45.01 7.27 26.18
N LEU A 112 -46.16 7.48 25.53
CA LEU A 112 -47.38 8.04 26.14
C LEU A 112 -48.32 6.96 26.70
N ILE A 113 -48.16 5.70 26.30
CA ILE A 113 -48.96 4.59 26.83
C ILE A 113 -48.30 4.07 28.10
N LYS A 114 -48.76 4.58 29.25
CA LYS A 114 -48.38 4.11 30.58
C LYS A 114 -48.62 2.60 30.66
N LYS A 115 -47.54 1.81 30.64
CA LYS A 115 -47.59 0.35 30.78
C LYS A 115 -48.32 0.00 32.07
N LYS A 116 -49.54 -0.54 31.96
CA LYS A 116 -50.30 -1.03 33.11
C LYS A 116 -49.54 -2.23 33.69
N ARG A 117 -48.99 -2.05 34.88
CA ARG A 117 -48.36 -3.12 35.66
C ARG A 117 -49.48 -4.07 36.07
N VAL A 118 -49.47 -5.28 35.54
CA VAL A 118 -50.28 -6.41 36.04
C VAL A 118 -49.42 -7.15 37.04
#